data_AF-A0A7S3KEK8-F1
#
_entry.id   AF-A0A7S3KEK8-F1
#
_cell.length_a   1.000
_cell.length_b   1.000
_cell.length_c   1.000
_cell.angle_alpha   90.00
_cell.angle_beta   90.00
_cell.angle_gamma   90.00
#
_symmetry.space_group_name_H-M   'P 1'
#
loop_
_entity.id
_entity.type
_entity.pdbx_description
1 polymer ?
#
loop_
_entity_poly.entity_id
_entity_poly.type
_entity_poly.pdbx_seq_one_letter_code
_entity_poly.pdbx_strand_id
1 'polypeptide(L)'
;YCEMNIPFDMTETGDAIKMAELAKFICNGINDGYTTFVVTHSIDHDLSPKDECNFDPKDLNIKERYQEYCPESIPLHKEFNMVSSLDKVRILTRLDVRVENQKIAHQLMNSMGGGSNTKSAKIIHTYDILSASTSDDKCLDLLIQKSDVDIISLDLCEFLKFFFNKKTLKQA
;
A
#
# COMPACT_ATOMS: atom_id res chain seq x y z
N TYR A 1 -0.24 -12.19 -12.94
CA TYR A 1 0.23 -11.46 -11.75
C TYR A 1 -0.97 -11.27 -10.87
N CYS A 2 -0.98 -11.92 -9.71
CA CYS A 2 -2.05 -11.76 -8.71
C CYS A 2 -1.46 -10.96 -7.56
N GLU A 3 -2.13 -9.86 -7.22
CA GLU A 3 -1.72 -8.93 -6.17
C GLU A 3 -2.64 -9.09 -4.96
N MET A 4 -2.05 -9.18 -3.78
CA MET A 4 -2.78 -9.23 -2.52
C MET A 4 -2.51 -7.96 -1.72
N ASN A 5 -3.58 -7.22 -1.43
CA ASN A 5 -3.53 -6.08 -0.54
C ASN A 5 -3.68 -6.54 0.92
N ILE A 6 -2.73 -6.20 1.77
CA ILE A 6 -2.67 -6.60 3.17
C ILE A 6 -2.72 -5.35 4.05
N PRO A 7 -3.85 -5.07 4.74
CA PRO A 7 -3.87 -4.04 5.78
C PRO A 7 -2.90 -4.39 6.91
N PHE A 8 -2.04 -3.46 7.28
CA PHE A 8 -1.05 -3.67 8.35
C PHE A 8 -0.76 -2.37 9.11
N ASP A 9 -0.70 -2.47 10.44
CA ASP A 9 -0.31 -1.37 11.29
C ASP A 9 1.22 -1.30 11.38
N MET A 10 1.81 -0.24 10.82
CA MET A 10 3.26 -0.06 10.81
C MET A 10 3.87 0.16 12.20
N THR A 11 3.06 0.48 13.20
CA THR A 11 3.51 0.56 14.60
C THR A 11 3.81 -0.82 15.19
N GLU A 12 3.29 -1.89 14.59
CA GLU A 12 3.47 -3.28 15.05
C GLU A 12 4.73 -3.95 14.48
N THR A 13 5.55 -3.22 13.70
CA THR A 13 6.80 -3.73 13.10
C THR A 13 7.81 -4.26 14.12
N GLY A 14 7.79 -3.74 15.35
CA GLY A 14 8.62 -4.22 16.46
C GLY A 14 8.07 -5.46 17.18
N ASP A 15 6.83 -5.88 16.89
CA ASP A 15 6.20 -7.03 17.51
C ASP A 15 6.48 -8.31 16.70
N ALA A 16 7.30 -9.19 17.29
CA ALA A 16 7.68 -10.47 16.67
C ALA A 16 6.47 -11.37 16.35
N ILE A 17 5.39 -11.30 17.14
CA ILE A 17 4.19 -12.10 16.93
C ILE A 17 3.46 -11.60 15.68
N LYS A 18 3.24 -10.28 15.57
CA LYS A 18 2.58 -9.67 14.42
C LYS A 18 3.36 -9.88 13.13
N MET A 19 4.68 -9.77 13.19
CA MET A 19 5.55 -10.06 12.06
C MET A 19 5.54 -11.54 11.65
N ALA A 20 5.38 -12.47 12.60
CA ALA A 20 5.18 -13.89 12.30
C ALA A 20 3.81 -14.16 11.66
N GLU A 21 2.76 -13.53 12.15
CA GLU A 21 1.41 -13.62 11.57
C GLU A 21 1.38 -13.08 10.14
N LEU A 22 1.97 -11.91 9.89
CA LEU A 22 2.10 -11.33 8.56
C LEU A 22 2.89 -12.24 7.61
N ALA A 23 4.02 -12.79 8.08
CA ALA A 23 4.82 -13.72 7.28
C ALA A 23 4.03 -14.98 6.93
N LYS A 24 3.28 -15.55 7.88
CA LYS A 24 2.42 -16.72 7.66
C LYS A 24 1.32 -16.42 6.65
N PHE A 25 0.68 -15.25 6.76
CA PHE A 25 -0.35 -14.81 5.81
C PHE A 25 0.21 -14.71 4.38
N ILE A 26 1.39 -14.10 4.20
CA ILE A 26 2.08 -14.02 2.92
C ILE A 26 2.43 -15.41 2.38
N CYS A 27 2.97 -16.31 3.21
CA CYS A 27 3.29 -17.68 2.80
C CYS A 27 2.06 -18.44 2.29
N ASN A 28 0.91 -18.28 2.95
CA ASN A 28 -0.35 -18.85 2.47
C ASN A 28 -0.77 -18.25 1.13
N GLY A 29 -0.69 -16.93 0.97
CA GLY A 29 -0.99 -16.30 -0.32
C GLY A 29 -0.05 -16.76 -1.45
N ILE A 30 1.20 -17.10 -1.16
CA ILE A 30 2.11 -17.68 -2.16
C ILE A 30 1.59 -19.05 -2.62
N ASN A 31 1.10 -19.91 -1.71
CA ASN A 31 0.48 -21.18 -2.09
C ASN A 31 -0.78 -20.98 -2.94
N ASP A 32 -1.53 -19.91 -2.66
CA ASP A 32 -2.72 -19.53 -3.44
C ASP A 32 -2.38 -18.93 -4.82
N GLY A 33 -1.08 -18.76 -5.13
CA GLY A 33 -0.58 -18.31 -6.43
C GLY A 33 -0.34 -16.81 -6.54
N TYR A 34 -0.37 -16.07 -5.43
CA TYR A 34 -0.02 -14.65 -5.40
C TYR A 34 1.48 -14.44 -5.52
N THR A 35 1.87 -13.43 -6.29
CA THR A 35 3.28 -13.09 -6.56
C THR A 35 3.66 -11.72 -6.05
N THR A 36 2.68 -10.86 -5.77
CA THR A 36 2.90 -9.52 -5.26
C THR A 36 2.03 -9.30 -4.03
N PHE A 37 2.62 -8.82 -2.95
CA PHE A 37 1.96 -8.51 -1.69
C PHE A 37 2.20 -7.04 -1.38
N VAL A 38 1.12 -6.30 -1.12
CA VAL A 38 1.18 -4.87 -0.82
C VAL A 38 0.77 -4.67 0.63
N VAL A 39 1.75 -4.39 1.48
CA VAL A 39 1.55 -4.12 2.91
C VAL A 39 1.12 -2.67 3.06
N THR A 40 -0.12 -2.45 3.44
CA THR A 40 -0.77 -1.14 3.42
C THR A 40 -0.92 -0.57 4.81
N HIS A 41 -0.36 0.62 5.01
CA HIS A 41 -0.61 1.47 6.15
C HIS A 41 -1.67 2.51 5.78
N SER A 42 -2.81 2.51 6.46
CA SER A 42 -3.89 3.49 6.23
C SER A 42 -3.91 4.55 7.33
N ILE A 43 -3.98 5.82 6.94
CA ILE A 43 -4.10 6.97 7.84
C ILE A 43 -5.25 7.88 7.43
N ASP A 44 -5.84 8.58 8.40
CA ASP A 44 -6.94 9.53 8.21
C ASP A 44 -6.65 10.93 8.81
N HIS A 45 -5.39 11.18 9.18
CA HIS A 45 -4.94 12.42 9.79
C HIS A 45 -3.83 13.10 8.98
N ASP A 46 -3.43 14.30 9.42
CA ASP A 46 -2.29 15.01 8.83
C ASP A 46 -1.01 14.16 8.92
N LEU A 47 -0.21 14.17 7.85
CA LEU A 47 1.07 13.48 7.80
C LEU A 47 2.02 13.99 8.88
N SER A 48 2.60 13.06 9.63
CA SER A 48 3.52 13.28 10.74
C SER A 48 4.73 12.34 10.65
N PRO A 49 5.85 12.64 11.34
CA PRO A 49 7.03 11.77 11.31
C PRO A 49 6.80 10.34 11.83
N LYS A 50 5.69 10.08 12.51
CA LYS A 50 5.34 8.72 12.97
C LYS A 50 4.84 7.83 11.83
N ASP A 51 4.44 8.44 10.73
CA ASP A 51 3.86 7.77 9.57
C ASP A 51 4.95 7.33 8.57
N GLU A 52 6.23 7.58 8.87
CA GLU A 52 7.35 7.07 8.08
C GLU A 52 7.36 5.54 8.10
N CYS A 53 7.54 4.92 6.93
CA CYS A 53 7.62 3.48 6.80
C CYS A 53 8.92 2.97 7.43
N ASN A 54 8.79 2.23 8.53
CA ASN A 54 9.91 1.55 9.19
C ASN A 54 9.96 0.04 8.90
N PHE A 55 9.07 -0.46 8.04
CA PHE A 55 8.99 -1.87 7.68
C PHE A 55 10.00 -2.21 6.57
N ASP A 56 10.93 -3.13 6.85
CA ASP A 56 11.74 -3.79 5.81
C ASP A 56 11.14 -5.19 5.53
N PRO A 57 10.71 -5.48 4.29
CA PRO A 57 10.22 -6.81 3.92
C PRO A 57 11.17 -7.97 4.24
N LYS A 58 12.48 -7.70 4.38
CA LYS A 58 13.48 -8.72 4.76
C LYS A 58 13.26 -9.25 6.17
N ASP A 59 12.70 -8.44 7.08
CA ASP A 59 12.47 -8.83 8.47
C ASP A 59 11.47 -9.99 8.60
N LEU A 60 10.65 -10.21 7.57
CA LEU A 60 9.70 -11.32 7.51
C LEU A 60 10.37 -12.68 7.28
N ASN A 61 11.63 -12.73 6.79
CA ASN A 61 12.36 -13.97 6.52
C ASN A 61 11.54 -15.02 5.74
N ILE A 62 10.78 -14.59 4.73
CA ILE A 62 9.80 -15.43 4.01
C ILE A 62 10.41 -16.71 3.46
N LYS A 63 11.65 -16.68 2.94
CA LYS A 63 12.31 -17.87 2.39
C LYS A 63 12.48 -18.99 3.41
N GLU A 64 12.83 -18.64 4.65
CA GLU A 64 13.02 -19.59 5.74
C GLU A 64 11.67 -20.03 6.30
N ARG A 65 10.79 -19.06 6.59
CA ARG A 65 9.46 -19.32 7.18
C ARG A 65 8.49 -20.05 6.26
N TYR A 66 8.65 -19.92 4.94
CA TYR A 66 7.81 -20.65 3.99
C TYR A 66 7.94 -22.16 4.14
N GLN A 67 9.16 -22.66 4.39
CA GLN A 67 9.39 -24.09 4.63
C GLN A 67 8.73 -24.57 5.93
N GLU A 68 8.72 -23.72 6.95
CA GLU A 68 8.10 -23.99 8.26
C GLU A 68 6.56 -23.99 8.18
N TYR A 69 5.99 -22.99 7.52
CA TYR A 69 4.54 -22.79 7.46
C TYR A 69 3.85 -23.62 6.38
N CYS A 70 4.59 -24.02 5.34
CA CYS A 70 4.06 -24.72 4.19
C CYS A 70 4.88 -25.99 3.88
N PRO A 71 5.07 -26.90 4.87
CA PRO A 71 5.94 -28.06 4.73
C PRO A 71 5.42 -29.06 3.69
N GLU A 72 4.11 -29.06 3.44
CA GLU A 72 3.44 -29.91 2.45
C GLU A 72 3.16 -29.20 1.13
N SER A 73 3.69 -27.98 0.89
CA SER A 73 3.37 -27.19 -0.32
C SER A 73 3.39 -28.08 -1.56
N ILE A 74 2.16 -28.31 -2.03
CA ILE A 74 1.75 -29.54 -2.70
C ILE A 74 2.34 -29.51 -4.12
N PRO A 75 2.62 -30.67 -4.75
CA PRO A 75 2.95 -30.77 -6.18
C PRO A 75 1.96 -30.07 -7.15
N LEU A 76 0.87 -29.45 -6.68
CA LEU A 76 0.02 -28.51 -7.43
C LEU A 76 0.80 -27.42 -8.17
N HIS A 77 1.96 -27.00 -7.65
CA HIS A 77 2.84 -26.04 -8.35
C HIS A 77 3.41 -26.58 -9.68
N LYS A 78 3.56 -27.91 -9.83
CA LYS A 78 4.03 -28.52 -11.09
C LYS A 78 2.95 -28.58 -12.16
N GLU A 79 1.67 -28.67 -11.79
CA GLU A 79 0.57 -28.73 -12.76
C GLU A 79 0.10 -27.34 -13.21
N PHE A 80 0.21 -26.32 -12.35
CA PHE A 80 -0.30 -24.97 -12.68
C PHE A 80 0.78 -23.89 -12.94
N ASN A 81 2.07 -24.20 -12.87
CA ASN A 81 3.16 -23.24 -13.19
C ASN A 81 3.12 -21.89 -12.41
N MET A 82 2.36 -21.80 -11.31
CA MET A 82 1.93 -20.48 -10.80
C MET A 82 3.03 -19.70 -10.06
N VAL A 83 3.95 -20.35 -9.35
CA VAL A 83 5.14 -19.69 -8.78
C VAL A 83 6.31 -20.67 -8.81
N SER A 84 7.09 -20.62 -9.88
CA SER A 84 8.24 -21.53 -10.11
C SER A 84 9.43 -21.23 -9.18
N SER A 85 9.45 -20.07 -8.52
CA SER A 85 10.47 -19.70 -7.53
C SER A 85 9.94 -18.58 -6.63
N LEU A 86 10.22 -18.68 -5.33
CA LEU A 86 10.06 -17.60 -4.35
C LEU A 86 10.79 -16.32 -4.77
N ASP A 87 11.78 -16.39 -5.68
CA ASP A 87 12.50 -15.23 -6.21
C ASP A 87 11.62 -14.29 -7.04
N LYS A 88 10.41 -14.73 -7.44
CA LYS A 88 9.44 -13.89 -8.14
C LYS A 88 8.47 -13.18 -7.19
N VAL A 89 8.52 -13.49 -5.90
CA VAL A 89 7.66 -12.87 -4.89
C VAL A 89 8.15 -11.45 -4.60
N ARG A 90 7.26 -10.48 -4.71
CA ARG A 90 7.52 -9.07 -4.36
C ARG A 90 6.65 -8.67 -3.19
N ILE A 91 7.25 -8.00 -2.21
CA ILE A 91 6.54 -7.39 -1.09
C ILE A 91 6.82 -5.91 -1.21
N LEU A 92 5.76 -5.12 -1.33
CA LEU A 92 5.80 -3.67 -1.48
C LEU A 92 5.11 -3.02 -0.29
N THR A 93 5.49 -1.79 0.02
CA THR A 93 4.83 -0.98 1.05
C THR A 93 3.93 0.06 0.40
N ARG A 94 2.75 0.27 0.99
CA ARG A 94 1.81 1.30 0.54
C ARG A 94 1.37 2.18 1.70
N LEU A 95 1.39 3.48 1.47
CA LEU A 95 0.71 4.45 2.32
C LEU A 95 -0.63 4.80 1.68
N ASP A 96 -1.72 4.55 2.38
CA ASP A 96 -3.07 4.88 1.97
C ASP A 96 -3.61 6.02 2.83
N VAL A 97 -3.86 7.18 2.22
CA VAL A 97 -4.26 8.39 2.94
C VAL A 97 -5.72 8.71 2.66
N ARG A 98 -6.55 8.73 3.70
CA ARG A 98 -7.92 9.24 3.62
C ARG A 98 -7.90 10.76 3.69
N VAL A 99 -8.23 11.39 2.57
CA VAL A 99 -8.17 12.83 2.37
C VAL A 99 -9.54 13.43 2.63
N GLU A 100 -9.75 13.90 3.85
CA GLU A 100 -11.00 14.52 4.28
C GLU A 100 -11.02 16.04 4.14
N ASN A 101 -9.86 16.66 3.88
CA ASN A 101 -9.75 18.10 3.73
C ASN A 101 -8.59 18.49 2.79
N GLN A 102 -8.63 19.73 2.33
CA GLN A 102 -7.64 20.26 1.38
C GLN A 102 -6.22 20.34 1.96
N LYS A 103 -6.07 20.45 3.28
CA LYS A 103 -4.76 20.51 3.94
C LYS A 103 -4.01 19.20 3.74
N ILE A 104 -4.66 18.05 3.99
CA ILE A 104 -4.10 16.72 3.73
C ILE A 104 -3.81 16.56 2.23
N ALA A 105 -4.75 16.96 1.36
CA ALA A 105 -4.53 16.91 -0.09
C ALA A 105 -3.26 17.68 -0.51
N HIS A 106 -2.99 18.85 0.10
CA HIS A 106 -1.79 19.64 -0.18
C HIS A 106 -0.51 19.00 0.37
N GLN A 107 -0.58 18.22 1.45
CA GLN A 107 0.58 17.46 1.95
C GLN A 107 1.03 16.36 0.98
N LEU A 108 0.13 15.87 0.13
CA LEU A 108 0.39 14.88 -0.91
C LEU A 108 0.84 15.50 -2.25
N MET A 109 0.99 16.83 -2.31
CA MET A 109 1.46 17.54 -3.51
C MET A 109 2.96 17.71 -3.52
N ASN A 110 3.47 17.79 -4.74
CA ASN A 110 4.87 17.71 -5.10
C ASN A 110 5.83 18.57 -4.25
N SER A 111 6.83 17.87 -3.74
CA SER A 111 7.95 18.37 -2.93
C SER A 111 9.20 18.69 -3.77
N MET A 112 9.17 18.40 -5.07
CA MET A 112 10.26 18.70 -6.00
C MET A 112 10.36 20.19 -6.38
N GLY A 113 9.42 21.03 -5.94
CA GLY A 113 9.35 22.46 -6.27
C GLY A 113 9.59 23.39 -5.08
N GLY A 114 10.75 23.31 -4.41
CA GLY A 114 11.32 24.39 -3.57
C GLY A 114 10.42 25.05 -2.50
N GLY A 115 9.28 24.46 -2.14
CA GLY A 115 8.27 25.03 -1.26
C GLY A 115 7.98 24.13 -0.06
N SER A 116 7.61 24.78 1.05
CA SER A 116 7.16 24.38 2.40
C SER A 116 6.89 22.90 2.80
N ASN A 117 6.72 21.91 1.92
CA ASN A 117 6.28 20.54 2.26
C ASN A 117 7.38 19.47 2.28
N THR A 118 8.62 19.86 2.57
CA THR A 118 9.77 18.92 2.66
C THR A 118 9.62 17.83 3.72
N LYS A 119 8.73 17.99 4.71
CA LYS A 119 8.48 16.95 5.73
C LYS A 119 7.55 15.86 5.24
N SER A 120 6.40 16.23 4.66
CA SER A 120 5.44 15.28 4.07
C SER A 120 6.08 14.47 2.93
N ALA A 121 6.91 15.14 2.14
CA ALA A 121 7.76 14.51 1.15
C ALA A 121 8.57 13.33 1.72
N LYS A 122 9.32 13.58 2.79
CA LYS A 122 10.19 12.57 3.38
C LYS A 122 9.41 11.33 3.81
N ILE A 123 8.22 11.54 4.37
CA ILE A 123 7.33 10.45 4.79
C ILE A 123 6.88 9.64 3.57
N ILE A 124 6.32 10.30 2.56
CA ILE A 124 5.79 9.64 1.36
C ILE A 124 6.87 8.81 0.66
N HIS A 125 8.10 9.34 0.52
CA HIS A 125 9.20 8.66 -0.16
C HIS A 125 9.76 7.44 0.60
N THR A 126 9.27 7.13 1.80
CA THR A 126 9.60 5.86 2.49
C THR A 126 8.73 4.68 2.03
N TYR A 127 7.68 4.93 1.25
CA TYR A 127 6.78 3.89 0.73
C TYR A 127 7.04 3.65 -0.76
N ASP A 128 6.77 2.42 -1.22
CA ASP A 128 6.85 2.07 -2.64
C ASP A 128 5.66 2.61 -3.44
N ILE A 129 4.49 2.71 -2.81
CA ILE A 129 3.23 3.11 -3.43
C ILE A 129 2.54 4.14 -2.53
N LEU A 130 2.05 5.22 -3.12
CA LEU A 130 1.15 6.16 -2.48
C LEU A 130 -0.27 5.99 -3.03
N SER A 131 -1.22 5.73 -2.14
CA SER A 131 -2.65 5.77 -2.46
C SER A 131 -3.38 6.83 -1.65
N ALA A 132 -4.44 7.38 -2.23
CA ALA A 132 -5.30 8.33 -1.55
C ALA A 132 -6.77 8.02 -1.83
N SER A 133 -7.60 8.19 -0.82
CA SER A 133 -9.05 8.10 -0.95
C SER A 133 -9.73 9.38 -0.51
N THR A 134 -10.86 9.71 -1.12
CA THR A 134 -11.63 10.87 -0.70
C THR A 134 -13.11 10.73 -1.05
N SER A 135 -13.96 11.35 -0.24
CA SER A 135 -15.39 11.52 -0.49
C SER A 135 -15.76 12.96 -0.86
N ASP A 136 -14.78 13.85 -0.97
CA ASP A 136 -14.94 15.29 -1.28
C ASP A 136 -14.48 15.59 -2.72
N ASP A 137 -15.34 16.28 -3.48
CA ASP A 137 -15.10 16.59 -4.89
C ASP A 137 -13.88 17.49 -5.11
N LYS A 138 -13.70 18.50 -4.24
CA LYS A 138 -12.56 19.42 -4.31
C LYS A 138 -11.26 18.71 -3.98
N CYS A 139 -11.26 17.81 -3.00
CA CYS A 139 -10.10 16.99 -2.68
C CYS A 139 -9.76 16.06 -3.84
N LEU A 140 -10.75 15.46 -4.49
CA LEU A 140 -10.54 14.62 -5.68
C LEU A 140 -9.89 15.40 -6.83
N ASP A 141 -10.38 16.60 -7.13
CA ASP A 141 -9.79 17.46 -8.15
C ASP A 141 -8.33 17.82 -7.82
N LEU A 142 -8.01 18.07 -6.54
CA LEU A 142 -6.66 18.37 -6.09
C LEU A 142 -5.72 17.17 -6.24
N LEU A 143 -6.20 15.96 -5.90
CA LEU A 143 -5.43 14.73 -6.06
C LEU A 143 -5.11 14.48 -7.53
N ILE A 144 -6.12 14.53 -8.40
CA ILE A 144 -5.95 14.26 -9.83
C ILE A 144 -5.02 15.27 -10.51
N GLN A 145 -5.08 16.55 -10.15
CA GLN A 145 -4.35 17.59 -10.88
C GLN A 145 -2.93 17.84 -10.38
N LYS A 146 -2.64 17.56 -9.10
CA LYS A 146 -1.46 18.12 -8.42
C LYS A 146 -0.75 17.18 -7.45
N SER A 147 -1.33 16.03 -7.11
CA SER A 147 -0.70 15.09 -6.18
C SER A 147 0.26 14.14 -6.87
N ASP A 148 1.19 13.58 -6.10
CA ASP A 148 2.11 12.52 -6.53
C ASP A 148 1.56 11.12 -6.20
N VAL A 149 0.23 10.99 -6.11
CA VAL A 149 -0.43 9.74 -5.74
C VAL A 149 -0.46 8.78 -6.92
N ASP A 150 -0.05 7.53 -6.70
CA ASP A 150 -0.08 6.47 -7.70
C ASP A 150 -1.49 5.91 -7.92
N ILE A 151 -2.28 5.81 -6.84
CA ILE A 151 -3.61 5.18 -6.85
C ILE A 151 -4.62 6.08 -6.14
N ILE A 152 -5.68 6.48 -6.84
CA ILE A 152 -6.84 7.13 -6.22
C ILE A 152 -7.92 6.07 -5.97
N SER A 153 -8.12 5.73 -4.70
CA SER A 153 -9.12 4.79 -4.22
C SER A 153 -10.45 5.49 -3.97
N LEU A 154 -11.55 4.80 -4.27
CA LEU A 154 -12.90 5.30 -4.04
C LEU A 154 -13.60 4.34 -3.07
N ASP A 155 -14.05 4.87 -1.94
CA ASP A 155 -14.89 4.10 -1.03
C ASP A 155 -16.33 4.10 -1.54
N LEU A 156 -16.80 2.91 -1.94
CA LEU A 156 -18.15 2.69 -2.43
C LEU A 156 -19.07 2.08 -1.35
N CYS A 157 -18.58 1.92 -0.11
CA CYS A 157 -19.42 1.49 1.01
C CYS A 157 -20.44 2.57 1.38
N GLU A 158 -20.12 3.84 1.11
CA GLU A 158 -21.02 4.98 1.24
C GLU A 158 -21.36 5.59 -0.12
N PHE A 159 -22.49 6.30 -0.19
CA PHE A 159 -22.83 7.07 -1.39
C PHE A 159 -21.77 8.14 -1.65
N LEU A 160 -21.15 8.09 -2.83
CA LEU A 160 -20.29 9.17 -3.31
C LEU A 160 -21.09 10.47 -3.33
N LYS A 161 -20.58 11.49 -2.65
CA LYS A 161 -21.22 12.82 -2.55
C LYS A 161 -21.00 13.68 -3.80
N PHE A 162 -20.43 13.10 -4.84
CA PHE A 162 -20.06 13.80 -6.06
C PHE A 162 -20.24 12.92 -7.30
N PHE A 163 -20.27 13.57 -8.46
CA PHE A 163 -20.29 12.91 -9.76
C PHE A 163 -18.93 13.04 -10.42
N PHE A 164 -18.52 12.00 -11.14
CA PHE A 164 -17.30 12.05 -11.93
C PHE A 164 -17.45 13.00 -13.11
N ASN A 165 -16.65 14.06 -13.11
CA ASN A 165 -16.50 14.90 -14.28
C ASN A 165 -15.58 14.21 -15.29
N LYS A 166 -16.09 13.95 -16.50
CA LYS A 166 -15.34 13.36 -17.62
C LYS A 166 -14.04 14.12 -17.93
N LYS A 167 -14.00 15.43 -17.69
CA LYS A 167 -12.79 16.23 -17.89
C LYS A 167 -11.72 15.88 -16.85
N THR A 168 -12.10 15.81 -15.57
CA THR A 168 -11.20 15.47 -14.46
C THR A 168 -10.65 14.05 -14.65
N LEU A 169 -11.50 13.07 -14.95
CA LEU A 169 -11.05 11.69 -15.18
C LEU A 169 -10.12 11.50 -16.39
N LYS A 170 -10.18 12.40 -17.38
CA LYS A 170 -9.27 12.36 -18.54
C LYS A 170 -7.88 12.93 -18.22
N GLN A 171 -7.73 13.62 -17.09
CA GLN A 171 -6.47 14.21 -16.67
C GLN A 171 -5.67 13.27 -15.76
N ALA A 172 -6.35 12.38 -15.04
CA ALA A 172 -5.78 11.23 -14.36
C ALA A 172 -5.28 10.20 -15.38
#